data_AF-G4YZX0-F1
#
_entry.id   AF-G4YZX0-F1
#
_cell.length_a   1.000
_cell.length_b   1.000
_cell.length_c   1.000
_cell.angle_alpha   90.00
_cell.angle_beta   90.00
_cell.angle_gamma   90.00
#
_symmetry.space_group_name_H-M   'P 1'
#
loop_
_entity.id
_entity.type
_entity.pdbx_description
1 polymer ?
#
loop_
_entity_poly.entity_id
_entity_poly.type
_entity_poly.pdbx_seq_one_letter_code
_entity_poly.pdbx_strand_id
1 'polypeptide(L)' 'DVNQRIKMAANSAGQDPSRFSTHSFRIGGTTALFAAGIDSLTIKLFGRWKSSAFERYTRIDDQVTSTMTRQM' A
#
# COMPACT_ATOMS: atom_id res chain seq x y z
N ASP A 1 13.56 -12.92 -11.98
CA ASP A 1 13.04 -12.73 -10.62
C ASP A 1 12.20 -11.45 -10.54
N VAL A 2 11.02 -11.47 -9.90
CA VAL A 2 10.10 -10.32 -9.85
C VAL A 2 10.62 -9.20 -8.95
N ASN A 3 11.24 -9.55 -7.82
CA ASN A 3 11.78 -8.57 -6.88
C ASN A 3 12.90 -7.76 -7.53
N GLN A 4 13.77 -8.42 -8.30
CA GLN A 4 14.81 -7.74 -9.09
C GLN A 4 14.24 -6.71 -10.06
N ARG A 5 13.15 -7.03 -10.77
CA ARG A 5 12.48 -6.10 -11.69
C ARG A 5 11.88 -4.90 -10.96
N ILE A 6 11.31 -5.11 -9.78
CA ILE A 6 10.78 -4.04 -8.92
C ILE A 6 11.91 -3.09 -8.51
N LYS A 7 13.06 -3.62 -8.08
CA LYS A 7 14.22 -2.83 -7.69
C LYS A 7 14.79 -2.01 -8.85
N MET A 8 14.86 -2.60 -10.04
CA MET A 8 15.25 -1.88 -11.25
C MET A 8 14.28 -0.73 -11.57
N ALA A 9 12.96 -0.98 -11.48
CA ALA A 9 11.96 0.05 -11.70
C ALA A 9 12.05 1.19 -10.67
N ALA A 10 12.28 0.85 -9.39
CA ALA A 10 12.49 1.84 -8.33
C ALA A 10 13.72 2.72 -8.63
N ASN A 11 14.83 2.11 -9.04
CA ASN A 11 16.04 2.83 -9.42
C ASN A 11 15.77 3.79 -10.60
N SER A 12 15.08 3.31 -11.64
CA SER A 12 14.71 4.14 -12.80
C SER A 12 13.76 5.29 -12.45
N ALA A 13 12.98 5.16 -11.38
CA ALA A 13 12.12 6.21 -10.84
C ALA A 13 12.83 7.14 -9.84
N GLY A 14 14.15 7.04 -9.69
CA GLY A 14 14.94 7.85 -8.75
C GLY A 14 14.70 7.51 -7.27
N GLN A 15 14.16 6.33 -6.98
CA GLN A 15 13.90 5.86 -5.63
C GLN A 15 14.99 4.86 -5.18
N ASP A 16 15.26 4.82 -3.88
CA ASP A 16 16.19 3.83 -3.29
C ASP A 16 15.63 2.40 -3.46
N PRO A 17 16.24 1.53 -4.28
CA PRO A 17 15.75 0.18 -4.54
C PRO A 17 15.71 -0.71 -3.30
N SER A 18 16.51 -0.42 -2.27
CA SER A 18 16.53 -1.19 -1.02
C SER A 18 15.18 -1.16 -0.29
N ARG A 19 14.40 -0.09 -0.51
CA ARG A 19 13.07 0.12 0.08
C ARG A 19 11.95 -0.59 -0.68
N PHE A 20 12.23 -1.16 -1.85
CA PHE A 20 11.21 -1.77 -2.71
C PHE A 20 11.40 -3.27 -2.88
N SER A 21 10.30 -3.99 -2.74
CA SER A 21 10.20 -5.42 -2.96
C SER A 21 8.75 -5.79 -3.28
N THR A 22 8.49 -7.06 -3.55
CA THR A 22 7.13 -7.57 -3.67
C THR A 22 6.30 -7.31 -2.41
N HIS A 23 6.90 -7.35 -1.22
CA HIS A 23 6.21 -7.08 0.04
C HIS A 23 5.86 -5.61 0.22
N SER A 24 6.77 -4.69 -0.14
CA SER A 24 6.50 -3.25 -0.02
C SER A 24 5.33 -2.81 -0.90
N PHE A 25 5.16 -3.42 -2.07
CA PHE A 25 3.99 -3.19 -2.94
C PHE A 25 2.66 -3.60 -2.29
N ARG A 26 2.63 -4.69 -1.50
CA ARG A 26 1.42 -5.09 -0.77
C ARG A 26 1.03 -4.07 0.29
N ILE A 27 2.02 -3.55 1.01
CA ILE A 27 1.84 -2.47 1.98
C ILE A 27 1.32 -1.21 1.27
N GLY A 28 2.03 -0.77 0.23
CA GLY A 28 1.68 0.43 -0.54
C GLY A 28 0.28 0.36 -1.15
N GLY A 29 -0.11 -0.79 -1.73
CA GLY A 29 -1.45 -0.98 -2.29
C GLY A 29 -2.55 -0.95 -1.22
N THR A 30 -2.29 -1.51 -0.04
CA THR A 30 -3.23 -1.45 1.10
C THR A 30 -3.41 0.00 1.55
N THR A 31 -2.31 0.74 1.73
CA THR A 31 -2.34 2.17 2.09
C THR A 31 -3.06 3.01 1.03
N ALA A 32 -2.80 2.76 -0.26
CA ALA A 32 -3.44 3.51 -1.35
C ALA A 32 -4.95 3.30 -1.41
N LEU A 33 -5.42 2.05 -1.25
CA LEU A 33 -6.86 1.76 -1.20
C LEU A 33 -7.53 2.39 0.03
N PHE A 34 -6.86 2.33 1.17
CA PHE A 34 -7.36 2.97 2.39
C PHE A 34 -7.43 4.51 2.23
N ALA A 35 -6.39 5.12 1.66
CA ALA A 35 -6.33 6.55 1.36
C ALA A 35 -7.40 6.99 0.35
N ALA A 36 -7.92 6.06 -0.47
CA ALA A 36 -9.05 6.30 -1.38
C ALA A 36 -10.42 6.11 -0.70
N GLY A 37 -10.47 5.77 0.58
CA GLY A 37 -11.70 5.52 1.33
C GLY A 37 -12.39 4.20 0.98
N ILE A 38 -11.67 3.25 0.38
CA ILE A 38 -12.21 1.91 0.12
C ILE A 38 -12.39 1.18 1.45
N ASP A 39 -13.49 0.45 1.57
CA ASP A 39 -13.82 -0.25 2.81
C ASP A 39 -12.82 -1.39 3.11
N SER A 40 -12.68 -1.69 4.40
CA SER A 40 -11.69 -2.65 4.90
C SER A 40 -11.95 -4.10 4.41
N LEU A 41 -13.20 -4.49 4.14
CA LEU A 41 -13.53 -5.82 3.63
C LEU A 41 -13.08 -5.95 2.17
N THR A 42 -13.30 -4.93 1.35
CA THR A 42 -12.81 -4.88 -0.03
C THR A 42 -11.29 -4.90 -0.07
N ILE A 43 -10.61 -4.12 0.79
CA ILE A 43 -9.13 -4.15 0.91
C ILE A 43 -8.63 -5.54 1.30
N LYS A 44 -9.29 -6.18 2.28
CA LYS A 44 -8.96 -7.54 2.73
C LYS A 44 -9.05 -8.54 1.57
N LEU A 45 -10.15 -8.51 0.82
CA LEU A 45 -10.41 -9.40 -0.32
C LEU A 45 -9.41 -9.15 -1.46
N PHE A 46 -9.19 -7.88 -1.81
CA PHE A 46 -8.25 -7.48 -2.87
C PHE A 46 -6.82 -7.95 -2.57
N GLY A 47 -6.37 -7.73 -1.33
CA GLY A 47 -5.06 -8.17 -0.88
C GLY A 47 -4.95 -9.66 -0.55
N ARG A 48 -6.04 -10.44 -0.71
CA ARG A 48 -6.15 -11.87 -0.38
C ARG A 48 -5.68 -12.18 1.04
N TRP A 49 -6.01 -11.29 1.97
CA TRP A 49 -5.66 -11.42 3.37
C TRP A 49 -6.65 -12.34 4.08
N LYS A 50 -6.13 -13.38 4.76
CA LYS A 50 -6.98 -14.26 5.59
C LYS A 50 -7.39 -13.58 6.90
N SER A 51 -6.46 -12.85 7.51
CA SER A 51 -6.66 -12.11 8.76
C SER A 51 -6.67 -10.59 8.54
N SER A 52 -6.94 -9.84 9.61
CA SER A 52 -6.82 -8.37 9.67
C SER A 52 -5.37 -7.87 9.71
N ALA A 53 -4.37 -8.71 9.41
CA ALA A 53 -2.96 -8.29 9.41
C ALA A 53 -2.67 -7.10 8.47
N PHE A 54 -3.51 -6.87 7.47
CA PHE A 54 -3.41 -5.73 6.55
C PHE A 54 -3.64 -4.37 7.24
N GLU A 55 -4.42 -4.33 8.32
CA GLU A 55 -4.69 -3.10 9.07
C GLU A 55 -3.41 -2.49 9.64
N ARG A 56 -2.45 -3.33 10.05
CA ARG A 56 -1.13 -2.87 10.53
C ARG A 56 -0.24 -2.30 9.42
N TYR A 57 -0.54 -2.60 8.16
CA TYR A 57 0.19 -2.07 7.01
C TYR A 57 -0.37 -0.75 6.52
N THR A 58 -1.61 -0.42 6.88
CA THR A 58 -2.21 0.88 6.63
C THR A 58 -1.45 1.94 7.42
N ARG A 59 -0.67 2.76 6.72
CA ARG A 59 -0.02 3.93 7.32
C ARG A 59 -0.96 5.12 7.14
N ILE A 60 -1.44 5.67 8.26
CA ILE A 60 -2.23 6.90 8.26
C ILE A 60 -1.24 8.06 8.11
N ASP A 61 -1.22 8.69 6.93
CA ASP A 61 -0.50 9.95 6.70
C ASP A 61 -1.48 11.10 6.46
N ASP A 62 -0.95 12.30 6.22
CA ASP A 62 -1.71 13.53 5.98
C ASP A 62 -2.74 13.37 4.84
N GLN A 63 -2.37 12.68 3.75
CA GLN A 63 -3.26 12.36 2.63
C GLN A 63 -4.43 11.49 3.06
N VAL A 64 -4.17 10.46 3.87
CA VAL A 64 -5.20 9.57 4.39
C VAL A 64 -6.18 10.36 5.26
N THR A 65 -5.63 11.22 6.13
CA THR A 65 -6.41 12.07 7.03
C THR A 65 -7.28 13.07 6.26
N SER A 66 -6.74 13.65 5.20
CA SER A 66 -7.45 14.57 4.31
C SER A 66 -8.62 13.89 3.58
N THR A 67 -8.41 12.68 3.05
CA THR A 67 -9.50 11.92 2.42
C THR A 67 -10.59 11.57 3.42
N MET A 68 -10.21 11.08 4.61
CA MET A 68 -11.18 10.73 5.66
C MET A 68 -12.01 11.96 6.08
N THR A 69 -11.36 13.11 6.23
CA THR A 69 -12.04 14.39 6.55
C THR A 69 -13.04 14.80 5.47
N ARG A 70 -12.74 14.54 4.18
CA ARG A 70 -13.63 14.86 3.06
C ARG A 70 -14.84 13.92 2.96
N GLN A 71 -14.74 12.71 3.51
CA GLN A 71 -15.77 11.68 3.43
C GLN A 71 -16.70 11.66 4.65
N MET A 72 -16.40 12.44 5.70
CA MET A 72 -17.28 12.74 6.83
C MET A 72 -18.24 13.89 6.49
#